data_AF-A0A5L8LM05-F1
#
_entry.id   AF-A0A5L8LM05-F1
#
_cell.length_a   1.000
_cell.length_b   1.000
_cell.length_c   1.000
_cell.angle_alpha   90.00
_cell.angle_beta   90.00
_cell.angle_gamma   90.00
#
_symmetry.space_group_name_H-M   'P 1'
#
loop_
_entity.id
_entity.type
_entity.pdbx_description
1 polymer ?
#
loop_
_entity_poly.entity_id
_entity_poly.type
_entity_poly.pdbx_seq_one_letter_code
_entity_poly.pdbx_strand_id
1 'polypeptide(L)'
;MSQKVEKLWGGRFDLPTNKLVEEYTGSLLVEPRLAPFDIQGSIIHCTMLAKQGIIKEDEAKIIIKGLEQVREEIQNGTFVFDIADEDIHMAVEKRMTQIVGPVGGKLHTARSRNDQTTLDSKMHMRVVIKEILNQIIALQEEIIHQAQKNIKAIMPGYTHLQTGQPVLFSHWIMAYFWMLSRDYSRFEDLYKRMDECPLGAAALGGTTFNIDRHFCSKELGFVKPTENSIDSVSDRDHMVEFTSVAAMCFMHLSRFCEELILFSSQDFKFIELSDDFCTGSSIMPQKKNPDVAEKMRGKTGRMYGNVMAMLTIMKGIPLAYNTDMSEDKAQVYDSMDTLMASLKIITPMIEKMQVNANNTKAAAAKGFSNATDMADYLVRKNIPFREAHSIVGGAVNYCIKHGKMLEELSMEEFHQFNENIQEDIYEAIALETCIDARVSYGGTGTKVVLEQIKHAKELLDQYKAQD
;
A
#
# COMPACT_ATOMS: atom_id res chain seq x y z
N MET A 1 -37.37 34.14 -17.24
CA MET A 1 -37.84 32.87 -16.66
C MET A 1 -36.63 31.97 -16.56
N SER A 2 -36.11 31.71 -15.35
CA SER A 2 -35.01 30.75 -15.21
C SER A 2 -35.55 29.38 -15.62
N GLN A 3 -34.93 28.75 -16.61
CA GLN A 3 -35.16 27.34 -16.87
C GLN A 3 -34.79 26.59 -15.59
N LYS A 4 -35.79 26.05 -14.89
CA LYS A 4 -35.55 25.03 -13.87
C LYS A 4 -34.79 23.92 -14.57
N VAL A 5 -33.58 23.65 -14.11
CA VAL A 5 -32.80 22.49 -14.56
C VAL A 5 -33.56 21.26 -14.08
N GLU A 6 -34.22 20.55 -14.99
CA GLU A 6 -34.86 19.27 -14.68
C GLU A 6 -33.76 18.23 -14.43
N LYS A 7 -33.87 17.50 -13.32
CA LYS A 7 -33.02 16.33 -13.07
C LYS A 7 -33.23 15.31 -14.19
N LEU A 8 -32.18 14.55 -14.51
CA LEU A 8 -32.20 13.51 -15.55
C LEU A 8 -33.32 12.48 -15.38
N TRP A 9 -33.82 12.30 -14.15
CA TRP A 9 -34.89 11.39 -13.78
C TRP A 9 -36.19 12.08 -13.32
N GLY A 10 -36.29 13.41 -13.45
CA GLY A 10 -37.36 14.22 -12.87
C GLY A 10 -38.75 14.06 -13.49
N GLY A 11 -38.84 13.61 -14.75
CA GLY A 11 -40.11 13.59 -15.51
C GLY A 11 -41.22 12.68 -14.96
N ARG A 12 -40.93 11.86 -13.95
CA ARG A 12 -41.90 10.97 -13.27
C ARG A 12 -42.50 11.58 -11.99
N PHE A 13 -41.96 12.68 -11.47
CA PHE A 13 -42.29 13.18 -10.13
C PHE A 13 -43.13 14.46 -10.16
N ASP A 14 -44.21 14.48 -9.39
CA ASP A 14 -45.10 15.65 -9.27
C ASP A 14 -44.55 16.75 -8.32
N LEU A 15 -43.58 16.40 -7.47
CA LEU A 15 -42.98 17.29 -6.47
C LEU A 15 -41.46 17.34 -6.65
N PRO A 16 -40.82 18.49 -6.37
CA PRO A 16 -39.36 18.56 -6.32
C PRO A 16 -38.81 17.68 -5.19
N THR A 17 -37.58 17.19 -5.37
CA THR A 17 -36.86 16.49 -4.30
C THR A 17 -36.72 17.41 -3.08
N ASN A 18 -36.86 16.85 -1.88
CA ASN A 18 -36.63 17.59 -0.65
C ASN A 18 -35.13 17.92 -0.51
N LYS A 19 -34.79 19.15 -0.14
CA LYS A 19 -33.39 19.58 0.03
C LYS A 19 -32.58 18.72 1.00
N LEU A 20 -33.20 18.26 2.09
CA LEU A 20 -32.53 17.37 3.05
C LEU A 20 -32.17 16.02 2.41
N VAL A 21 -32.98 15.55 1.45
CA VAL A 21 -32.68 14.33 0.70
C VAL A 21 -31.54 14.59 -0.29
N GLU A 22 -31.51 15.74 -0.95
CA GLU A 22 -30.42 16.13 -1.85
C GLU A 22 -29.08 16.20 -1.10
N GLU A 23 -29.06 16.85 0.07
CA GLU A 23 -27.87 16.92 0.92
C GLU A 23 -27.42 15.56 1.47
N TYR A 24 -28.37 14.65 1.76
CA TYR A 24 -28.07 13.33 2.31
C TYR A 24 -27.59 12.33 1.25
N THR A 25 -28.07 12.44 0.01
CA THR A 25 -27.82 11.46 -1.06
C THR A 25 -26.75 11.91 -2.05
N GLY A 26 -26.41 13.21 -2.08
CA GLY A 26 -25.40 13.74 -3.00
C GLY A 26 -23.99 13.22 -2.70
N SER A 27 -23.32 12.71 -3.73
CA SER A 27 -21.94 12.19 -3.65
C SER A 27 -20.89 13.16 -4.22
N LEU A 28 -21.33 14.29 -4.81
CA LEU A 28 -20.45 15.24 -5.51
C LEU A 28 -19.28 15.75 -4.66
N LEU A 29 -19.37 15.76 -3.33
CA LEU A 29 -18.28 16.24 -2.46
C LEU A 29 -17.04 15.34 -2.49
N VAL A 30 -17.18 14.04 -2.82
CA VAL A 30 -16.06 13.08 -2.87
C VAL A 30 -15.66 12.69 -4.29
N GLU A 31 -16.50 13.00 -5.28
CA GLU A 31 -16.33 12.65 -6.69
C GLU A 31 -15.62 13.66 -7.62
N PRO A 32 -15.16 14.88 -7.23
CA PRO A 32 -14.50 15.77 -8.21
C PRO A 32 -13.24 15.14 -8.81
N ARG A 33 -12.60 14.22 -8.06
CA ARG A 33 -11.45 13.42 -8.54
C ARG A 33 -11.80 12.47 -9.69
N LEU A 34 -13.08 12.13 -9.89
CA LEU A 34 -13.55 11.28 -10.98
C LEU A 34 -13.77 12.05 -12.29
N ALA A 35 -13.85 13.38 -12.26
CA ALA A 35 -14.19 14.19 -13.43
C ALA A 35 -13.31 13.93 -14.67
N PRO A 36 -11.97 13.78 -14.55
CA PRO A 36 -11.14 13.46 -15.71
C PRO A 36 -11.51 12.12 -16.37
N PHE A 37 -11.91 11.14 -15.57
CA PHE A 37 -12.30 9.80 -16.02
C PHE A 37 -13.70 9.80 -16.63
N ASP A 38 -14.66 10.49 -15.99
CA ASP A 38 -16.02 10.68 -16.52
C ASP A 38 -16.01 11.32 -17.92
N ILE A 39 -15.20 12.36 -18.08
CA ILE A 39 -15.03 13.06 -19.35
C ILE A 39 -14.38 12.14 -20.39
N GLN A 40 -13.31 11.44 -20.03
CA GLN A 40 -12.65 10.52 -20.95
C GLN A 40 -13.58 9.38 -21.39
N GLY A 41 -14.28 8.74 -20.45
CA GLY A 41 -15.29 7.72 -20.72
C GLY A 41 -16.41 8.25 -21.61
N SER A 42 -16.85 9.48 -21.37
CA SER A 42 -17.86 10.15 -22.19
C SER A 42 -17.40 10.47 -23.62
N ILE A 43 -16.15 10.88 -23.82
CA ILE A 43 -15.58 11.11 -25.15
C ILE A 43 -15.52 9.80 -25.95
N ILE A 44 -15.05 8.72 -25.33
CA ILE A 44 -14.98 7.41 -25.99
C ILE A 44 -16.38 6.86 -26.31
N HIS A 45 -17.32 6.99 -25.36
CA HIS A 45 -18.72 6.61 -25.59
C HIS A 45 -19.33 7.37 -26.76
N CYS A 46 -19.19 8.70 -26.79
CA CYS A 46 -19.69 9.54 -27.88
C CYS A 46 -19.08 9.15 -29.24
N THR A 47 -17.78 8.87 -29.26
CA THR A 47 -17.06 8.41 -30.45
C THR A 47 -17.61 7.06 -30.94
N MET A 48 -17.89 6.13 -30.02
CA MET A 48 -18.49 4.83 -30.33
C MET A 48 -19.90 4.99 -30.92
N LEU A 49 -20.74 5.84 -30.32
CA LEU A 49 -22.09 6.10 -30.83
C LEU A 49 -22.07 6.61 -32.28
N ALA A 50 -21.12 7.50 -32.61
CA ALA A 50 -20.95 8.00 -33.98
C ALA A 50 -20.51 6.88 -34.94
N LYS A 51 -19.52 6.07 -34.54
CA LYS A 51 -19.03 4.94 -35.34
C LYS A 51 -20.11 3.90 -35.65
N GLN A 52 -21.03 3.68 -34.72
CA GLN A 52 -22.18 2.78 -34.90
C GLN A 52 -23.37 3.44 -35.60
N GLY A 53 -23.25 4.71 -36.02
CA GLY A 53 -24.33 5.45 -36.68
C GLY A 53 -25.53 5.76 -35.77
N ILE A 54 -25.36 5.64 -34.45
CA ILE A 54 -26.42 5.92 -33.45
C ILE A 54 -26.63 7.44 -33.34
N ILE A 55 -25.55 8.22 -33.47
CA ILE A 55 -25.58 9.68 -33.62
C ILE A 55 -24.80 10.11 -34.86
N LYS A 56 -25.08 11.30 -35.39
CA LYS A 56 -24.33 11.82 -36.54
C LYS A 56 -22.91 12.21 -36.13
N GLU A 57 -21.94 12.05 -37.02
CA GLU A 57 -20.55 12.42 -36.74
C GLU A 57 -20.38 13.89 -36.36
N ASP A 58 -21.09 14.81 -37.03
CA ASP A 58 -21.00 16.24 -36.72
C ASP A 58 -21.62 16.57 -35.35
N GLU A 59 -22.65 15.82 -34.92
CA GLU A 59 -23.22 15.94 -33.58
C GLU A 59 -22.22 15.45 -32.52
N ALA A 60 -21.53 14.34 -32.79
CA ALA A 60 -20.49 13.81 -31.90
C ALA A 60 -19.31 14.79 -31.75
N LYS A 61 -18.84 15.40 -32.84
CA LYS A 61 -17.79 16.44 -32.80
C LYS A 61 -18.18 17.60 -31.90
N ILE A 62 -19.44 18.04 -31.96
CA ILE A 62 -19.96 19.11 -31.11
C ILE A 62 -19.94 18.69 -29.63
N ILE A 63 -20.45 17.51 -29.31
CA ILE A 63 -20.49 16.99 -27.93
C ILE A 63 -19.07 16.83 -27.36
N ILE A 64 -18.15 16.23 -28.11
CA ILE A 64 -16.76 16.03 -27.69
C ILE A 64 -16.09 17.38 -27.43
N LYS A 65 -16.29 18.38 -28.29
CA LYS A 65 -15.78 19.74 -28.05
C LYS A 65 -16.35 20.35 -26.76
N GLY A 66 -17.62 20.09 -26.46
CA GLY A 66 -18.24 20.51 -25.20
C GLY A 66 -17.58 19.86 -23.99
N LEU A 67 -17.39 18.53 -24.02
CA LEU A 67 -16.70 17.78 -22.96
C LEU A 67 -15.27 18.26 -22.74
N GLU A 68 -14.55 18.57 -23.83
CA GLU A 68 -13.22 19.15 -23.79
C GLU A 68 -13.17 20.52 -23.12
N GLN A 69 -14.14 21.38 -23.42
CA GLN A 69 -14.27 22.66 -22.73
C GLN A 69 -14.58 22.47 -21.23
N VAL A 70 -15.44 21.50 -20.86
CA VAL A 70 -15.67 21.16 -19.43
C VAL A 70 -14.38 20.74 -18.75
N ARG A 71 -13.55 19.92 -19.41
CA ARG A 71 -12.24 19.51 -18.90
C ARG A 71 -11.34 20.70 -18.61
N GLU A 72 -11.26 21.65 -19.55
CA GLU A 72 -10.48 22.88 -19.38
C GLU A 72 -11.00 23.74 -18.24
N GLU A 73 -12.32 23.87 -18.08
CA GLU A 73 -12.93 24.63 -16.99
C GLU A 73 -12.62 24.02 -15.61
N ILE A 74 -12.62 22.69 -15.49
CA ILE A 74 -12.24 21.99 -14.27
C ILE A 74 -10.75 22.19 -13.96
N GLN A 75 -9.88 22.01 -14.96
CA GLN A 75 -8.43 22.17 -14.80
C GLN A 75 -8.03 23.61 -14.43
N ASN A 76 -8.74 24.60 -14.96
CA ASN A 76 -8.51 26.02 -14.67
C ASN A 76 -9.22 26.50 -13.39
N GLY A 77 -9.98 25.63 -12.70
CA GLY A 77 -10.71 25.98 -11.48
C GLY A 77 -11.89 26.94 -11.70
N THR A 78 -12.39 27.06 -12.93
CA THR A 78 -13.54 27.90 -13.27
C THR A 78 -14.86 27.14 -13.27
N PHE A 79 -14.82 25.81 -13.26
CA PHE A 79 -15.99 24.96 -13.09
C PHE A 79 -16.57 25.11 -11.67
N VAL A 80 -17.87 25.30 -11.56
CA VAL A 80 -18.58 25.43 -10.28
C VAL A 80 -19.23 24.10 -9.92
N PHE A 81 -18.73 23.46 -8.86
CA PHE A 81 -19.38 22.30 -8.26
C PHE A 81 -20.57 22.78 -7.41
N ASP A 82 -21.77 22.35 -7.78
CA ASP A 82 -23.01 22.68 -7.08
C ASP A 82 -23.56 21.39 -6.46
N ILE A 83 -23.81 21.37 -5.15
CA ILE A 83 -24.35 20.19 -4.44
C ILE A 83 -25.75 19.81 -5.00
N ALA A 84 -26.43 20.72 -5.67
CA ALA A 84 -27.66 20.42 -6.40
C ALA A 84 -27.44 19.46 -7.58
N ASP A 85 -26.20 19.38 -8.09
CA ASP A 85 -25.76 18.36 -9.04
C ASP A 85 -25.38 17.11 -8.23
N GLU A 86 -26.32 16.16 -8.16
CA GLU A 86 -26.30 14.94 -7.33
C GLU A 86 -24.94 14.22 -7.30
N ASP A 87 -24.31 14.09 -8.46
CA ASP A 87 -23.06 13.38 -8.70
C ASP A 87 -22.21 14.10 -9.75
N ILE A 88 -20.96 13.64 -9.94
CA ILE A 88 -20.06 14.23 -10.93
C ILE A 88 -20.59 14.09 -12.36
N HIS A 89 -21.30 13.01 -12.66
CA HIS A 89 -21.82 12.70 -13.98
C HIS A 89 -22.88 13.71 -14.41
N MET A 90 -23.76 14.11 -13.48
CA MET A 90 -24.78 15.14 -13.66
C MET A 90 -24.13 16.50 -13.85
N ALA A 91 -23.13 16.84 -13.03
CA ALA A 91 -22.42 18.11 -13.13
C ALA A 91 -21.75 18.27 -14.51
N VAL A 92 -21.03 17.24 -14.99
CA VAL A 92 -20.38 17.23 -16.31
C VAL A 92 -21.42 17.29 -17.43
N GLU A 93 -22.45 16.44 -17.41
CA GLU A 93 -23.47 16.42 -18.47
C GLU A 93 -24.27 17.72 -18.56
N LYS A 94 -24.65 18.29 -17.41
CA LYS A 94 -25.34 19.59 -17.32
C LYS A 94 -24.49 20.68 -17.93
N ARG A 95 -23.21 20.78 -17.52
CA ARG A 95 -22.32 21.82 -18.04
C ARG A 95 -22.05 21.64 -19.52
N MET A 96 -21.78 20.42 -19.97
CA MET A 96 -21.61 20.09 -21.39
C MET A 96 -22.84 20.50 -22.20
N THR A 97 -24.05 20.18 -21.72
CA THR A 97 -25.31 20.52 -22.39
C THR A 97 -25.54 22.04 -22.43
N GLN A 98 -25.14 22.79 -21.42
CA GLN A 98 -25.18 24.26 -21.46
C GLN A 98 -24.27 24.85 -22.55
N ILE A 99 -23.14 24.20 -22.83
CA ILE A 99 -22.17 24.63 -23.85
C ILE A 99 -22.68 24.31 -25.25
N VAL A 100 -23.19 23.09 -25.47
CA VAL A 100 -23.50 22.58 -26.82
C VAL A 100 -24.98 22.62 -27.19
N GLY A 101 -25.86 22.91 -26.23
CA GLY A 101 -27.30 22.91 -26.41
C GLY A 101 -27.92 21.50 -26.45
N PRO A 102 -29.13 21.36 -27.03
CA PRO A 102 -29.94 20.14 -26.95
C PRO A 102 -29.27 18.87 -27.51
N VAL A 103 -28.27 19.01 -28.38
CA VAL A 103 -27.51 17.87 -28.92
C VAL A 103 -26.78 17.10 -27.81
N GLY A 104 -26.43 17.77 -26.70
CA GLY A 104 -25.78 17.15 -25.54
C GLY A 104 -26.58 15.99 -24.93
N GLY A 105 -27.92 16.08 -24.94
CA GLY A 105 -28.79 15.01 -24.44
C GLY A 105 -28.69 13.69 -25.21
N LYS A 106 -28.07 13.68 -26.40
CA LYS A 106 -27.80 12.45 -27.15
C LYS A 106 -26.67 11.62 -26.55
N LEU A 107 -25.77 12.22 -25.76
CA LEU A 107 -24.63 11.53 -25.15
C LEU A 107 -25.07 10.36 -24.26
N HIS A 108 -26.20 10.49 -23.57
CA HIS A 108 -26.66 9.44 -22.65
C HIS A 108 -27.31 8.24 -23.35
N THR A 109 -27.44 8.25 -24.68
CA THR A 109 -27.96 7.11 -25.44
C THR A 109 -27.12 5.86 -25.18
N ALA A 110 -27.79 4.74 -24.90
CA ALA A 110 -27.17 3.43 -24.63
C ALA A 110 -26.21 3.38 -23.42
N ARG A 111 -26.35 4.30 -22.47
CA ARG A 111 -25.55 4.36 -21.23
C ARG A 111 -26.45 4.51 -20.00
N SER A 112 -25.96 4.15 -18.83
CA SER A 112 -26.60 4.42 -17.55
C SER A 112 -25.60 5.11 -16.61
N ARG A 113 -26.08 5.60 -15.48
CA ARG A 113 -25.20 6.02 -14.38
C ARG A 113 -24.51 4.82 -13.75
N ASN A 114 -25.15 3.64 -13.77
CA ASN A 114 -24.64 2.46 -13.08
C ASN A 114 -23.37 1.89 -13.72
N ASP A 115 -23.29 1.83 -15.05
CA ASP A 115 -22.08 1.38 -15.75
C ASP A 115 -21.02 2.49 -15.84
N GLN A 116 -21.46 3.75 -15.92
CA GLN A 116 -20.59 4.93 -15.92
C GLN A 116 -19.84 5.10 -14.59
N THR A 117 -20.52 5.02 -13.45
CA THR A 117 -19.87 5.16 -12.14
C THR A 117 -18.85 4.05 -11.88
N THR A 118 -19.16 2.80 -12.24
CA THR A 118 -18.22 1.69 -12.13
C THR A 118 -17.01 1.87 -13.06
N LEU A 119 -17.22 2.37 -14.29
CA LEU A 119 -16.13 2.68 -15.21
C LEU A 119 -15.17 3.68 -14.59
N ASP A 120 -15.69 4.81 -14.14
CA ASP A 120 -14.88 5.93 -13.65
C ASP A 120 -14.10 5.53 -12.39
N SER A 121 -14.73 4.78 -11.48
CA SER A 121 -14.08 4.20 -10.32
C SER A 121 -12.95 3.23 -10.68
N LYS A 122 -13.15 2.33 -11.65
CA LYS A 122 -12.09 1.40 -12.10
C LYS A 122 -10.95 2.17 -12.75
N MET A 123 -11.23 3.15 -13.62
CA MET A 123 -10.19 3.97 -14.27
C MET A 123 -9.37 4.77 -13.25
N HIS A 124 -10.02 5.41 -12.28
CA HIS A 124 -9.35 6.11 -11.19
C HIS A 124 -8.48 5.18 -10.36
N MET A 125 -9.02 4.01 -9.96
CA MET A 125 -8.26 3.03 -9.18
C MET A 125 -7.04 2.50 -9.94
N ARG A 126 -7.11 2.32 -11.27
CA ARG A 126 -5.96 1.92 -12.09
C ARG A 126 -4.80 2.91 -11.97
N VAL A 127 -5.10 4.21 -12.01
CA VAL A 127 -4.08 5.27 -11.84
C VAL A 127 -3.49 5.20 -10.43
N VAL A 128 -4.34 5.13 -9.40
CA VAL A 128 -3.90 5.10 -8.01
C VAL A 128 -3.05 3.86 -7.71
N ILE A 129 -3.42 2.69 -8.21
CA ILE A 129 -2.63 1.46 -8.03
C ILE A 129 -1.25 1.63 -8.65
N LYS A 130 -1.13 2.15 -9.88
CA LYS A 130 0.18 2.41 -10.50
C LYS A 130 1.03 3.36 -9.67
N GLU A 131 0.44 4.43 -9.13
CA GLU A 131 1.17 5.33 -8.24
C GLU A 131 1.63 4.62 -6.96
N ILE A 132 0.78 3.79 -6.35
CA ILE A 132 1.12 3.02 -5.14
C ILE A 132 2.26 2.04 -5.44
N LEU A 133 2.21 1.31 -6.55
CA LEU A 133 3.26 0.39 -6.98
C LEU A 133 4.60 1.14 -7.10
N ASN A 134 4.61 2.32 -7.72
CA ASN A 134 5.79 3.18 -7.81
C ASN A 134 6.31 3.64 -6.44
N GLN A 135 5.43 4.00 -5.51
CA GLN A 135 5.84 4.38 -4.15
C GLN A 135 6.37 3.19 -3.35
N ILE A 136 5.82 1.98 -3.55
CA ILE A 136 6.36 0.75 -2.97
C ILE A 136 7.77 0.49 -3.51
N ILE A 137 7.98 0.59 -4.83
CA ILE A 137 9.30 0.46 -5.45
C ILE A 137 10.28 1.46 -4.83
N ALA A 138 9.91 2.75 -4.74
CA ALA A 138 10.79 3.77 -4.18
C ALA A 138 11.21 3.47 -2.73
N LEU A 139 10.28 3.00 -1.88
CA LEU A 139 10.60 2.57 -0.52
C LEU A 139 11.52 1.34 -0.50
N GLN A 140 11.26 0.37 -1.39
CA GLN A 140 12.09 -0.83 -1.51
C GLN A 140 13.52 -0.51 -1.97
N GLU A 141 13.70 0.43 -2.89
CA GLU A 141 15.01 0.93 -3.31
C GLU A 141 15.77 1.54 -2.14
N GLU A 142 15.10 2.36 -1.33
CA GLU A 142 15.75 2.98 -0.19
C GLU A 142 16.09 1.96 0.91
N ILE A 143 15.24 0.95 1.12
CA ILE A 143 15.57 -0.17 2.00
C ILE A 143 16.84 -0.89 1.54
N ILE A 144 16.97 -1.15 0.23
CA ILE A 144 18.19 -1.74 -0.34
C ILE A 144 19.39 -0.82 -0.09
N HIS A 145 19.25 0.48 -0.32
CA HIS A 145 20.31 1.46 -0.12
C HIS A 145 20.78 1.49 1.34
N GLN A 146 19.87 1.57 2.31
CA GLN A 146 20.19 1.48 3.74
C GLN A 146 20.84 0.13 4.10
N ALA A 147 20.36 -0.98 3.55
CA ALA A 147 20.94 -2.30 3.76
C ALA A 147 22.39 -2.35 3.24
N GLN A 148 22.67 -1.81 2.07
CA GLN A 148 24.02 -1.79 1.51
C GLN A 148 24.96 -0.88 2.30
N LYS A 149 24.50 0.32 2.67
CA LYS A 149 25.24 1.30 3.46
C LYS A 149 25.67 0.74 4.82
N ASN A 150 24.84 -0.11 5.42
CA ASN A 150 25.02 -0.64 6.77
C ASN A 150 25.34 -2.14 6.80
N ILE A 151 25.91 -2.72 5.73
CA ILE A 151 26.13 -4.18 5.59
C ILE A 151 26.95 -4.83 6.72
N LYS A 152 27.77 -4.05 7.44
CA LYS A 152 28.59 -4.54 8.56
C LYS A 152 27.98 -4.25 9.94
N ALA A 153 26.86 -3.55 10.01
CA ALA A 153 26.26 -3.19 11.30
C ALA A 153 25.59 -4.43 11.89
N ILE A 154 26.12 -4.91 13.03
CA ILE A 154 25.56 -6.01 13.80
C ILE A 154 24.55 -5.43 14.80
N MET A 155 23.37 -6.04 14.89
CA MET A 155 22.34 -5.68 15.84
C MET A 155 21.83 -6.94 16.57
N PRO A 156 21.24 -6.79 17.77
CA PRO A 156 20.53 -7.90 18.39
C PRO A 156 19.33 -8.29 17.54
N GLY A 157 19.19 -9.58 17.22
CA GLY A 157 17.93 -10.13 16.76
C GLY A 157 16.97 -10.26 17.94
N TYR A 158 15.67 -10.04 17.73
CA TYR A 158 14.67 -10.10 18.79
C TYR A 158 13.63 -11.18 18.56
N THR A 159 13.32 -11.91 19.62
CA THR A 159 12.10 -12.72 19.74
C THR A 159 11.48 -12.41 21.10
N HIS A 160 10.18 -12.10 21.16
CA HIS A 160 9.53 -11.61 22.40
C HIS A 160 10.17 -10.32 22.97
N LEU A 161 10.82 -9.52 22.11
CA LEU A 161 11.66 -8.37 22.49
C LEU A 161 12.80 -8.73 23.47
N GLN A 162 13.13 -10.02 23.59
CA GLN A 162 14.33 -10.51 24.26
C GLN A 162 15.44 -10.65 23.22
N THR A 163 16.66 -10.30 23.63
CA THR A 163 17.86 -10.48 22.80
C THR A 163 18.02 -11.95 22.46
N GLY A 164 17.84 -12.27 21.19
CA GLY A 164 18.16 -13.56 20.60
C GLY A 164 19.55 -13.53 19.97
N GLN A 165 19.71 -14.25 18.86
CA GLN A 165 20.96 -14.31 18.13
C GLN A 165 21.32 -12.95 17.49
N PRO A 166 22.62 -12.63 17.33
CA PRO A 166 23.01 -11.46 16.57
C PRO A 166 22.59 -11.60 15.11
N VAL A 167 22.19 -10.49 14.49
CA VAL A 167 21.86 -10.38 13.06
C VAL A 167 22.51 -9.12 12.48
N LEU A 168 22.58 -9.04 11.15
CA LEU A 168 22.94 -7.80 10.46
C LEU A 168 21.73 -6.87 10.43
N PHE A 169 21.96 -5.57 10.63
CA PHE A 169 20.96 -4.53 10.38
C PHE A 169 20.38 -4.65 8.97
N SER A 170 21.23 -4.93 8.00
CA SER A 170 20.84 -5.14 6.61
C SER A 170 19.91 -6.34 6.45
N HIS A 171 20.09 -7.40 7.25
CA HIS A 171 19.18 -8.53 7.25
C HIS A 171 17.80 -8.15 7.82
N TRP A 172 17.80 -7.38 8.91
CA TRP A 172 16.57 -6.86 9.53
C TRP A 172 15.78 -5.97 8.58
N ILE A 173 16.40 -4.94 7.99
CA ILE A 173 15.68 -4.00 7.13
C ILE A 173 15.20 -4.67 5.83
N MET A 174 15.96 -5.64 5.30
CA MET A 174 15.53 -6.42 4.13
C MET A 174 14.31 -7.29 4.41
N ALA A 175 13.97 -7.61 5.67
CA ALA A 175 12.70 -8.27 5.98
C ALA A 175 11.50 -7.42 5.52
N TYR A 176 11.59 -6.10 5.65
CA TYR A 176 10.56 -5.16 5.20
C TYR A 176 10.50 -5.04 3.67
N PHE A 177 11.64 -5.15 2.98
CA PHE A 177 11.64 -5.26 1.51
C PHE A 177 10.74 -6.42 1.04
N TRP A 178 10.88 -7.60 1.65
CA TRP A 178 10.11 -8.78 1.24
C TRP A 178 8.64 -8.74 1.68
N MET A 179 8.32 -8.01 2.76
CA MET A 179 6.93 -7.69 3.09
C MET A 179 6.28 -6.85 1.98
N LEU A 180 6.97 -5.78 1.58
CA LEU A 180 6.54 -4.87 0.52
C LEU A 180 6.48 -5.57 -0.85
N SER A 181 7.36 -6.52 -1.15
CA SER A 181 7.28 -7.30 -2.40
C SER A 181 5.96 -8.06 -2.51
N ARG A 182 5.45 -8.61 -1.40
CA ARG A 182 4.13 -9.26 -1.39
C ARG A 182 3.02 -8.23 -1.56
N ASP A 183 3.16 -7.05 -0.97
CA ASP A 183 2.17 -5.98 -1.13
C ASP A 183 2.11 -5.49 -2.58
N TYR A 184 3.26 -5.30 -3.23
CA TYR A 184 3.37 -5.01 -4.66
C TYR A 184 2.60 -6.04 -5.49
N SER A 185 2.89 -7.34 -5.31
CA SER A 185 2.22 -8.40 -6.08
C SER A 185 0.70 -8.42 -5.91
N ARG A 186 0.19 -8.09 -4.71
CA ARG A 186 -1.26 -8.03 -4.47
C ARG A 186 -1.92 -6.86 -5.20
N PHE A 187 -1.27 -5.71 -5.25
CA PHE A 187 -1.75 -4.56 -6.02
C PHE A 187 -1.70 -4.82 -7.52
N GLU A 188 -0.66 -5.48 -8.02
CA GLU A 188 -0.54 -5.91 -9.41
C GLU A 188 -1.66 -6.90 -9.79
N ASP A 189 -1.91 -7.88 -8.91
CA ASP A 189 -2.96 -8.88 -9.12
C ASP A 189 -4.37 -8.28 -9.06
N LEU A 190 -4.61 -7.32 -8.16
CA LEU A 190 -5.84 -6.53 -8.13
C LEU A 190 -6.03 -5.75 -9.44
N TYR A 191 -4.97 -5.08 -9.91
CA TYR A 191 -5.00 -4.35 -11.19
C TYR A 191 -5.46 -5.28 -12.32
N LYS A 192 -4.87 -6.48 -12.42
CA LYS A 192 -5.22 -7.47 -13.45
C LYS A 192 -6.67 -7.94 -13.33
N ARG A 193 -7.16 -8.23 -12.12
CA ARG A 193 -8.54 -8.71 -11.90
C ARG A 193 -9.59 -7.69 -12.29
N MET A 194 -9.34 -6.40 -12.03
CA MET A 194 -10.31 -5.35 -12.32
C MET A 194 -10.22 -4.78 -13.74
N ASP A 195 -9.29 -5.25 -14.58
CA ASP A 195 -8.98 -4.69 -15.91
C ASP A 195 -9.98 -5.09 -17.03
N GLU A 196 -11.26 -5.19 -16.66
CA GLU A 196 -12.38 -5.40 -17.58
C GLU A 196 -13.34 -4.19 -17.58
N CYS A 197 -13.74 -3.76 -18.78
CA CYS A 197 -14.50 -2.54 -18.98
C CYS A 197 -16.02 -2.75 -18.76
N PRO A 198 -16.66 -2.03 -17.81
CA PRO A 198 -18.09 -2.16 -17.54
C PRO A 198 -18.97 -1.37 -18.53
N LEU A 199 -18.40 -0.41 -19.27
CA LEU A 199 -19.16 0.50 -20.13
C LEU A 199 -19.96 -0.27 -21.19
N GLY A 200 -21.23 0.10 -21.34
CA GLY A 200 -22.18 -0.54 -22.25
C GLY A 200 -23.04 -1.64 -21.60
N ALA A 201 -22.86 -1.91 -20.30
CA ALA A 201 -23.80 -2.70 -19.51
C ALA A 201 -25.12 -1.96 -19.25
N ALA A 202 -25.15 -0.64 -19.48
CA ALA A 202 -26.28 0.25 -19.20
C ALA A 202 -26.76 0.05 -17.76
N ALA A 203 -28.09 0.00 -17.53
CA ALA A 203 -28.61 -0.03 -16.16
C ALA A 203 -28.44 -1.39 -15.45
N LEU A 204 -28.58 -2.49 -16.20
CA LEU A 204 -28.42 -3.89 -15.73
C LEU A 204 -28.61 -4.92 -16.85
N GLY A 205 -29.43 -4.60 -17.86
CA GLY A 205 -29.85 -5.54 -18.91
C GLY A 205 -29.09 -5.39 -20.23
N GLY A 206 -28.03 -4.58 -20.26
CA GLY A 206 -27.42 -4.13 -21.50
C GLY A 206 -28.29 -3.11 -22.24
N THR A 207 -28.02 -2.95 -23.53
CA THR A 207 -28.68 -1.97 -24.40
C THR A 207 -29.22 -2.64 -25.67
N THR A 208 -30.30 -2.09 -26.24
CA THR A 208 -30.86 -2.53 -27.52
C THR A 208 -30.18 -1.89 -28.73
N PHE A 209 -29.30 -0.93 -28.50
CA PHE A 209 -28.47 -0.32 -29.54
C PHE A 209 -27.28 -1.23 -29.87
N ASN A 210 -26.91 -1.30 -31.15
CA ASN A 210 -25.74 -2.05 -31.61
C ASN A 210 -24.44 -1.30 -31.25
N ILE A 211 -24.09 -1.27 -29.97
CA ILE A 211 -22.86 -0.66 -29.47
C ILE A 211 -21.65 -1.58 -29.63
N ASP A 212 -20.45 -1.01 -29.69
CA ASP A 212 -19.20 -1.77 -29.72
C ASP A 212 -18.43 -1.64 -28.39
N ARG A 213 -18.66 -2.60 -27.49
CA ARG A 213 -17.99 -2.64 -26.18
C ARG A 213 -16.51 -2.98 -26.29
N HIS A 214 -16.09 -3.72 -27.33
CA HIS A 214 -14.67 -4.03 -27.54
C HIS A 214 -13.90 -2.79 -27.98
N PHE A 215 -14.49 -1.96 -28.85
CA PHE A 215 -13.95 -0.65 -29.19
C PHE A 215 -13.78 0.21 -27.94
N CYS A 216 -14.82 0.39 -27.13
CA CYS A 216 -14.72 1.19 -25.89
C CYS A 216 -13.65 0.65 -24.94
N SER A 217 -13.60 -0.67 -24.73
CA SER A 217 -12.61 -1.31 -23.85
C SER A 217 -11.19 -1.02 -24.32
N LYS A 218 -10.93 -1.20 -25.62
CA LYS A 218 -9.62 -0.96 -26.22
C LYS A 218 -9.18 0.50 -26.11
N GLU A 219 -10.05 1.45 -26.45
CA GLU A 219 -9.72 2.88 -26.41
C GLU A 219 -9.53 3.41 -24.98
N LEU A 220 -10.21 2.81 -24.00
CA LEU A 220 -10.03 3.10 -22.57
C LEU A 220 -8.90 2.28 -21.94
N GLY A 221 -8.21 1.45 -22.73
CA GLY A 221 -7.06 0.66 -22.31
C GLY A 221 -7.37 -0.53 -21.41
N PHE A 222 -8.62 -1.00 -21.34
CA PHE A 222 -8.97 -2.26 -20.66
C PHE A 222 -8.69 -3.46 -21.55
N VAL A 223 -8.53 -4.66 -20.95
CA VAL A 223 -8.23 -5.89 -21.70
C VAL A 223 -9.42 -6.31 -22.57
N LYS A 224 -10.64 -6.26 -22.01
CA LYS A 224 -11.89 -6.66 -22.68
C LYS A 224 -13.10 -6.09 -21.94
N PRO A 225 -14.31 -6.14 -22.52
CA PRO A 225 -15.53 -5.85 -21.76
C PRO A 225 -15.83 -6.94 -20.74
N THR A 226 -16.52 -6.57 -19.67
CA THR A 226 -17.11 -7.53 -18.71
C THR A 226 -18.17 -8.41 -19.37
N GLU A 227 -18.31 -9.66 -18.90
CA GLU A 227 -19.15 -10.68 -19.56
C GLU A 227 -20.65 -10.57 -19.24
N ASN A 228 -21.02 -10.02 -18.08
CA ASN A 228 -22.41 -10.01 -17.59
C ASN A 228 -22.82 -8.61 -17.12
N SER A 229 -23.90 -8.05 -17.69
CA SER A 229 -24.32 -6.68 -17.42
C SER A 229 -24.88 -6.47 -16.01
N ILE A 230 -25.53 -7.49 -15.41
CA ILE A 230 -26.04 -7.43 -14.03
C ILE A 230 -24.84 -7.35 -13.08
N ASP A 231 -23.89 -8.26 -13.26
CA ASP A 231 -22.63 -8.29 -12.50
C ASP A 231 -21.87 -6.96 -12.64
N SER A 232 -21.67 -6.48 -13.86
CA SER A 232 -20.91 -5.26 -14.19
C SER A 232 -21.34 -4.03 -13.40
N VAL A 233 -22.66 -3.86 -13.19
CA VAL A 233 -23.21 -2.69 -12.50
C VAL A 233 -23.30 -2.89 -10.98
N SER A 234 -23.18 -4.12 -10.51
CA SER A 234 -23.25 -4.50 -9.09
C SER A 234 -21.90 -4.86 -8.46
N ASP A 235 -20.86 -5.06 -9.27
CA ASP A 235 -19.52 -5.42 -8.83
C ASP A 235 -18.86 -4.30 -8.03
N ARG A 236 -18.40 -4.62 -6.81
CA ARG A 236 -17.52 -3.79 -5.97
C ARG A 236 -16.38 -4.62 -5.36
N ASP A 237 -16.06 -5.78 -5.93
CA ASP A 237 -14.99 -6.64 -5.43
C ASP A 237 -13.64 -5.93 -5.50
N HIS A 238 -13.40 -5.14 -6.55
CA HIS A 238 -12.22 -4.29 -6.69
C HIS A 238 -12.07 -3.26 -5.56
N MET A 239 -13.18 -2.71 -5.03
CA MET A 239 -13.18 -1.78 -3.89
C MET A 239 -12.86 -2.48 -2.57
N VAL A 240 -13.47 -3.65 -2.34
CA VAL A 240 -13.21 -4.50 -1.16
C VAL A 240 -11.77 -4.99 -1.18
N GLU A 241 -11.29 -5.46 -2.33
CA GLU A 241 -9.94 -5.95 -2.50
C GLU A 241 -8.92 -4.84 -2.34
N PHE A 242 -9.13 -3.65 -2.92
CA PHE A 242 -8.26 -2.51 -2.71
C PHE A 242 -8.08 -2.19 -1.22
N THR A 243 -9.18 -2.06 -0.47
CA THR A 243 -9.12 -1.74 0.97
C THR A 243 -8.42 -2.85 1.75
N SER A 244 -8.65 -4.12 1.41
CA SER A 244 -7.99 -5.28 2.04
C SER A 244 -6.48 -5.29 1.78
N VAL A 245 -6.06 -5.10 0.53
CA VAL A 245 -4.64 -5.04 0.16
C VAL A 245 -3.96 -3.83 0.80
N ALA A 246 -4.61 -2.66 0.79
CA ALA A 246 -4.12 -1.46 1.46
C ALA A 246 -3.96 -1.67 2.97
N ALA A 247 -4.92 -2.32 3.63
CA ALA A 247 -4.83 -2.66 5.05
C ALA A 247 -3.67 -3.61 5.36
N MET A 248 -3.41 -4.62 4.53
CA MET A 248 -2.27 -5.52 4.70
C MET A 248 -0.93 -4.79 4.54
N CYS A 249 -0.80 -3.93 3.53
CA CYS A 249 0.39 -3.10 3.35
C CYS A 249 0.60 -2.20 4.58
N PHE A 250 -0.47 -1.58 5.07
CA PHE A 250 -0.41 -0.73 6.25
C PHE A 250 -0.07 -1.49 7.53
N MET A 251 -0.47 -2.75 7.65
CA MET A 251 -0.03 -3.63 8.74
C MET A 251 1.50 -3.79 8.72
N HIS A 252 2.10 -4.05 7.56
CA HIS A 252 3.57 -4.13 7.45
C HIS A 252 4.24 -2.80 7.78
N LEU A 253 3.71 -1.67 7.29
CA LEU A 253 4.20 -0.34 7.66
C LEU A 253 4.08 -0.11 9.18
N SER A 254 3.00 -0.54 9.81
CA SER A 254 2.81 -0.39 11.26
C SER A 254 3.85 -1.16 12.07
N ARG A 255 4.25 -2.34 11.61
CA ARG A 255 5.32 -3.14 12.22
C ARG A 255 6.67 -2.46 12.06
N PHE A 256 6.94 -1.91 10.88
CA PHE A 256 8.15 -1.13 10.65
C PHE A 256 8.20 0.08 11.58
N CYS A 257 7.11 0.84 11.65
CA CYS A 257 6.97 1.98 12.54
C CYS A 257 7.15 1.63 14.01
N GLU A 258 6.62 0.49 14.49
CA GLU A 258 6.85 0.01 15.86
C GLU A 258 8.35 -0.08 16.18
N GLU A 259 9.11 -0.70 15.29
CA GLU A 259 10.54 -0.87 15.48
C GLU A 259 11.30 0.45 15.31
N LEU A 260 10.91 1.33 14.40
CA LEU A 260 11.49 2.68 14.33
C LEU A 260 11.28 3.47 15.63
N ILE A 261 10.11 3.35 16.25
CA ILE A 261 9.79 3.99 17.52
C ILE A 261 10.64 3.41 18.65
N LEU A 262 10.72 2.08 18.75
CA LEU A 262 11.55 1.41 19.75
C LEU A 262 13.04 1.75 19.57
N PHE A 263 13.55 1.65 18.35
CA PHE A 263 14.97 1.79 18.03
C PHE A 263 15.46 3.24 18.09
N SER A 264 14.58 4.23 17.98
CA SER A 264 14.89 5.65 18.19
C SER A 264 14.78 6.11 19.65
N SER A 265 14.24 5.27 20.54
CA SER A 265 14.18 5.58 21.98
C SER A 265 15.58 5.72 22.60
N GLN A 266 15.69 6.42 23.72
CA GLN A 266 16.99 6.61 24.39
C GLN A 266 17.59 5.30 24.94
N ASP A 267 16.74 4.34 25.33
CA ASP A 267 17.18 3.07 25.92
C ASP A 267 17.79 2.13 24.87
N PHE A 268 17.29 2.18 23.63
CA PHE A 268 17.85 1.42 22.50
C PHE A 268 18.89 2.24 21.74
N LYS A 269 18.48 3.40 21.22
CA LYS A 269 19.30 4.33 20.43
C LYS A 269 20.06 3.63 19.30
N PHE A 270 19.39 2.72 18.61
CA PHE A 270 19.94 1.98 17.47
C PHE A 270 19.90 2.79 16.19
N ILE A 271 18.92 3.69 16.08
CA ILE A 271 18.79 4.61 14.96
C ILE A 271 18.59 6.04 15.46
N GLU A 272 18.87 7.00 14.59
CA GLU A 272 18.52 8.41 14.73
C GLU A 272 17.68 8.80 13.51
N LEU A 273 16.49 9.36 13.77
CA LEU A 273 15.61 9.90 12.73
C LEU A 273 15.93 11.39 12.51
N SER A 274 15.77 11.84 11.26
CA SER A 274 16.02 13.23 10.87
C SER A 274 14.98 14.19 11.46
N ASP A 275 15.41 15.42 11.77
CA ASP A 275 14.60 16.42 12.47
C ASP A 275 13.32 16.80 11.70
N ASP A 276 13.36 16.78 10.38
CA ASP A 276 12.22 17.07 9.49
C ASP A 276 11.14 15.98 9.47
N PHE A 277 11.37 14.83 10.11
CA PHE A 277 10.39 13.75 10.31
C PHE A 277 10.03 13.50 11.79
N CYS A 278 10.58 14.32 12.69
CA CYS A 278 10.33 14.25 14.12
C CYS A 278 9.74 15.56 14.63
N THR A 279 9.17 15.51 15.84
CA THR A 279 8.87 16.72 16.61
C THR A 279 9.77 16.80 17.84
N GLY A 280 10.00 18.02 18.31
CA GLY A 280 10.79 18.28 19.52
C GLY A 280 9.94 18.58 20.74
N SER A 281 10.56 18.61 21.91
CA SER A 281 9.97 19.20 23.12
C SER A 281 10.48 20.63 23.33
N SER A 282 9.58 21.56 23.64
CA SER A 282 9.95 22.92 24.05
C SER A 282 10.65 23.00 25.41
N ILE A 283 10.57 21.94 26.23
CA ILE A 283 11.16 21.86 27.57
C ILE A 283 12.45 21.02 27.57
N MET A 284 12.50 19.97 26.75
CA MET A 284 13.61 19.00 26.72
C MET A 284 14.28 19.01 25.34
N PRO A 285 15.37 19.78 25.13
CA PRO A 285 15.96 20.01 23.81
C PRO A 285 16.55 18.74 23.16
N GLN A 286 16.86 17.71 23.94
CA GLN A 286 17.35 16.43 23.44
C GLN A 286 16.24 15.46 22.98
N LYS A 287 14.97 15.74 23.32
CA LYS A 287 13.85 14.82 23.08
C LYS A 287 13.31 14.99 21.66
N LYS A 288 13.53 13.98 20.82
CA LYS A 288 12.89 13.82 19.51
C LYS A 288 11.79 12.77 19.58
N ASN A 289 10.62 13.10 19.06
CA ASN A 289 9.47 12.21 19.04
C ASN A 289 9.25 11.68 17.61
N PRO A 290 9.12 10.35 17.42
CA PRO A 290 8.86 9.72 16.12
C PRO A 290 7.37 9.82 15.71
N ASP A 291 6.78 11.03 15.76
CA ASP A 291 5.33 11.27 15.58
C ASP A 291 4.79 10.73 14.25
N VAL A 292 5.60 10.77 13.19
CA VAL A 292 5.25 10.23 11.87
C VAL A 292 5.01 8.73 11.98
N ALA A 293 5.93 7.99 12.58
CA ALA A 293 5.81 6.55 12.79
C ALA A 293 4.63 6.21 13.72
N GLU A 294 4.42 7.00 14.78
CA GLU A 294 3.30 6.82 15.70
C GLU A 294 1.94 7.03 15.02
N LYS A 295 1.80 8.11 14.24
CA LYS A 295 0.58 8.39 13.47
C LYS A 295 0.33 7.34 12.40
N MET A 296 1.36 6.88 11.69
CA MET A 296 1.23 5.77 10.77
C MET A 296 0.77 4.51 11.51
N ARG A 297 1.40 4.10 12.61
CA ARG A 297 0.95 2.95 13.40
C ARG A 297 -0.53 3.08 13.83
N GLY A 298 -0.95 4.26 14.30
CA GLY A 298 -2.34 4.52 14.70
C GLY A 298 -3.36 4.48 13.53
N LYS A 299 -2.97 4.93 12.33
CA LYS A 299 -3.82 4.90 11.13
C LYS A 299 -4.17 3.49 10.67
N THR A 300 -3.51 2.45 11.16
CA THR A 300 -3.88 1.04 10.91
C THR A 300 -5.33 0.76 11.30
N GLY A 301 -5.80 1.31 12.42
CA GLY A 301 -7.19 1.14 12.85
C GLY A 301 -8.20 1.74 11.86
N ARG A 302 -7.84 2.86 11.22
CA ARG A 302 -8.64 3.49 10.17
C ARG A 302 -8.73 2.61 8.93
N MET A 303 -7.58 2.09 8.47
CA MET A 303 -7.52 1.20 7.31
C MET A 303 -8.36 -0.07 7.52
N TYR A 304 -8.27 -0.68 8.72
CA TYR A 304 -9.07 -1.86 9.05
C TYR A 304 -10.56 -1.55 9.15
N GLY A 305 -10.91 -0.39 9.71
CA GLY A 305 -12.29 0.10 9.73
C GLY A 305 -12.88 0.23 8.33
N ASN A 306 -12.11 0.75 7.37
CA ASN A 306 -12.55 0.89 5.98
C ASN A 306 -12.81 -0.47 5.32
N VAL A 307 -12.00 -1.50 5.59
CA VAL A 307 -12.26 -2.88 5.12
C VAL A 307 -13.57 -3.41 5.68
N MET A 308 -13.78 -3.27 6.99
CA MET A 308 -15.00 -3.74 7.64
C MET A 308 -16.23 -3.00 7.14
N ALA A 309 -16.13 -1.71 6.88
CA ALA A 309 -17.20 -0.92 6.28
C ALA A 309 -17.54 -1.44 4.88
N MET A 310 -16.56 -1.61 3.98
CA MET A 310 -16.79 -2.09 2.63
C MET A 310 -17.42 -3.48 2.57
N LEU A 311 -16.92 -4.43 3.38
CA LEU A 311 -17.51 -5.76 3.50
C LEU A 311 -18.96 -5.70 3.99
N THR A 312 -19.26 -4.80 4.93
CA THR A 312 -20.59 -4.67 5.52
C THR A 312 -21.56 -3.98 4.57
N ILE A 313 -21.11 -2.96 3.83
CA ILE A 313 -21.90 -2.29 2.79
C ILE A 313 -22.35 -3.34 1.76
N MET A 314 -21.43 -4.15 1.24
CA MET A 314 -21.76 -5.15 0.21
C MET A 314 -22.55 -6.36 0.72
N LYS A 315 -22.65 -6.56 2.05
CA LYS A 315 -23.24 -7.76 2.63
C LYS A 315 -24.76 -7.81 2.45
N GLY A 316 -25.22 -8.72 1.60
CA GLY A 316 -26.63 -9.06 1.45
C GLY A 316 -27.44 -8.08 0.60
N ILE A 317 -26.77 -7.21 -0.17
CA ILE A 317 -27.41 -6.39 -1.19
C ILE A 317 -27.95 -7.32 -2.30
N PRO A 318 -29.25 -7.23 -2.68
CA PRO A 318 -29.78 -8.00 -3.81
C PRO A 318 -29.27 -7.43 -5.13
N LEU A 319 -29.12 -8.26 -6.17
CA LEU A 319 -28.75 -7.75 -7.49
C LEU A 319 -29.83 -6.80 -8.06
N ALA A 320 -29.47 -5.79 -8.87
CA ALA A 320 -28.13 -5.48 -9.39
C ALA A 320 -27.50 -4.27 -8.66
N TYR A 321 -27.65 -3.06 -9.19
CA TYR A 321 -27.25 -1.82 -8.53
C TYR A 321 -28.28 -1.39 -7.48
N ASN A 322 -27.81 -1.01 -6.30
CA ASN A 322 -28.61 -0.39 -5.24
C ASN A 322 -27.84 0.83 -4.72
N THR A 323 -28.56 1.86 -4.28
CA THR A 323 -27.94 3.11 -3.81
C THR A 323 -27.00 2.90 -2.63
N ASP A 324 -27.14 1.82 -1.85
CA ASP A 324 -26.16 1.40 -0.84
C ASP A 324 -24.71 1.40 -1.39
N MET A 325 -24.53 1.08 -2.67
CA MET A 325 -23.23 1.07 -3.35
C MET A 325 -22.64 2.46 -3.58
N SER A 326 -23.33 3.57 -3.29
CA SER A 326 -22.73 4.91 -3.33
C SER A 326 -21.82 5.17 -2.13
N GLU A 327 -21.98 4.40 -1.04
CA GLU A 327 -21.13 4.43 0.15
C GLU A 327 -19.76 3.75 -0.07
N ASP A 328 -19.42 3.35 -1.29
CA ASP A 328 -18.15 2.70 -1.61
C ASP A 328 -16.95 3.67 -1.62
N LYS A 329 -17.15 4.86 -2.18
CA LYS A 329 -16.07 5.78 -2.55
C LYS A 329 -15.36 6.39 -1.34
N ALA A 330 -16.08 6.84 -0.32
CA ALA A 330 -15.48 7.64 0.75
C ALA A 330 -14.39 6.86 1.52
N GLN A 331 -14.65 5.61 1.86
CA GLN A 331 -13.79 4.71 2.64
C GLN A 331 -12.63 4.20 1.78
N VAL A 332 -12.89 3.91 0.51
CA VAL A 332 -11.84 3.49 -0.44
C VAL A 332 -10.89 4.65 -0.73
N TYR A 333 -11.41 5.85 -1.03
CA TYR A 333 -10.60 7.03 -1.31
C TYR A 333 -9.80 7.47 -0.09
N ASP A 334 -10.38 7.36 1.10
CA ASP A 334 -9.63 7.57 2.33
C ASP A 334 -8.46 6.59 2.50
N SER A 335 -8.67 5.32 2.13
CA SER A 335 -7.61 4.31 2.15
C SER A 335 -6.53 4.58 1.11
N MET A 336 -6.93 5.03 -0.10
CA MET A 336 -6.03 5.48 -1.17
C MET A 336 -5.14 6.62 -0.69
N ASP A 337 -5.76 7.70 -0.21
CA ASP A 337 -5.08 8.93 0.21
C ASP A 337 -4.16 8.66 1.42
N THR A 338 -4.63 7.87 2.38
CA THR A 338 -3.87 7.52 3.58
C THR A 338 -2.65 6.66 3.24
N LEU A 339 -2.80 5.62 2.41
CA LEU A 339 -1.67 4.77 2.00
C LEU A 339 -0.65 5.54 1.16
N MET A 340 -1.13 6.30 0.18
CA MET A 340 -0.29 7.11 -0.70
C MET A 340 0.57 8.11 0.09
N ALA A 341 -0.06 8.85 1.00
CA ALA A 341 0.66 9.80 1.85
C ALA A 341 1.69 9.09 2.75
N SER A 342 1.32 7.94 3.33
CA SER A 342 2.24 7.18 4.19
C SER A 342 3.48 6.69 3.44
N LEU A 343 3.32 6.13 2.23
CA LEU A 343 4.46 5.67 1.42
C LEU A 343 5.36 6.84 0.97
N LYS A 344 4.77 7.97 0.58
CA LYS A 344 5.50 9.19 0.21
C LYS A 344 6.31 9.79 1.36
N ILE A 345 5.82 9.66 2.59
CA ILE A 345 6.47 10.22 3.79
C ILE A 345 7.54 9.26 4.33
N ILE A 346 7.27 7.95 4.39
CA ILE A 346 8.19 6.98 5.01
C ILE A 346 9.47 6.84 4.18
N THR A 347 9.40 6.91 2.86
CA THR A 347 10.57 6.76 1.97
C THR A 347 11.71 7.74 2.30
N PRO A 348 11.52 9.08 2.27
CA PRO A 348 12.57 10.02 2.65
C PRO A 348 12.92 9.99 4.15
N MET A 349 12.03 9.49 5.02
CA MET A 349 12.35 9.27 6.44
C MET A 349 13.39 8.15 6.59
N ILE A 350 13.23 7.04 5.87
CA ILE A 350 14.19 5.93 5.84
C ILE A 350 15.49 6.34 5.15
N GLU A 351 15.42 7.15 4.09
CA GLU A 351 16.59 7.70 3.42
C GLU A 351 17.54 8.44 4.38
N LYS A 352 16.97 9.31 5.20
CA LYS A 352 17.73 10.14 6.14
C LYS A 352 18.03 9.47 7.47
N MET A 353 17.48 8.28 7.73
CA MET A 353 17.73 7.52 8.95
C MET A 353 19.22 7.20 9.08
N GLN A 354 19.76 7.36 10.28
CA GLN A 354 21.15 7.01 10.59
C GLN A 354 21.18 5.83 11.55
N VAL A 355 22.05 4.86 11.29
CA VAL A 355 22.24 3.69 12.16
C VAL A 355 23.40 3.93 13.11
N ASN A 356 23.16 3.78 14.40
CA ASN A 356 24.17 3.85 15.44
C ASN A 356 24.84 2.46 15.58
N ALA A 357 25.75 2.14 14.66
CA ALA A 357 26.40 0.82 14.57
C ALA A 357 27.10 0.39 15.88
N ASN A 358 27.66 1.34 16.64
CA ASN A 358 28.29 1.04 17.93
C ASN A 358 27.27 0.60 18.99
N ASN A 359 26.11 1.27 19.06
CA ASN A 359 25.07 0.96 20.03
C ASN A 359 24.40 -0.38 19.72
N THR A 360 24.10 -0.61 18.44
CA THR A 360 23.54 -1.88 17.96
C THR A 360 24.49 -3.04 18.25
N LYS A 361 25.78 -2.90 17.95
CA LYS A 361 26.79 -3.93 18.26
C LYS A 361 26.92 -4.18 19.77
N ALA A 362 26.97 -3.13 20.57
CA ALA A 362 27.04 -3.25 22.02
C ALA A 362 25.81 -3.94 22.62
N ALA A 363 24.63 -3.71 22.06
CA ALA A 363 23.41 -4.40 22.46
C ALA A 363 23.40 -5.87 21.99
N ALA A 364 23.93 -6.16 20.80
CA ALA A 364 24.06 -7.52 20.27
C ALA A 364 25.00 -8.39 21.13
N ALA A 365 26.00 -7.79 21.77
CA ALA A 365 26.91 -8.50 22.68
C ALA A 365 26.23 -8.89 24.01
N LYS A 366 25.10 -8.28 24.38
CA LYS A 366 24.45 -8.54 25.68
C LYS A 366 23.65 -9.84 25.67
N GLY A 367 23.40 -10.36 26.88
CA GLY A 367 22.40 -11.41 27.09
C GLY A 367 22.82 -12.80 26.60
N PHE A 368 24.13 -13.06 26.48
CA PHE A 368 24.67 -14.35 26.04
C PHE A 368 24.14 -14.77 24.66
N SER A 369 24.00 -13.79 23.75
CA SER A 369 23.48 -13.99 22.38
C SER A 369 24.31 -14.99 21.56
N ASN A 370 25.57 -15.20 21.93
CA ASN A 370 26.52 -16.18 21.37
C ASN A 370 26.49 -17.55 22.07
N ALA A 371 25.63 -17.79 23.06
CA ALA A 371 25.52 -19.08 23.74
C ALA A 371 25.10 -20.21 22.78
N THR A 372 24.21 -19.91 21.83
CA THR A 372 23.82 -20.92 20.83
C THR A 372 25.02 -21.26 19.92
N ASP A 373 25.84 -20.28 19.58
CA ASP A 373 27.04 -20.49 18.76
C ASP A 373 28.09 -21.33 19.51
N MET A 374 28.22 -21.17 20.84
CA MET A 374 29.01 -22.08 21.69
C MET A 374 28.46 -23.52 21.67
N ALA A 375 27.14 -23.69 21.69
CA ALA A 375 26.54 -25.02 21.61
C ALA A 375 26.84 -25.67 20.24
N ASP A 376 26.71 -24.91 19.15
CA ASP A 376 27.06 -25.38 17.80
C ASP A 376 28.54 -25.71 17.66
N TYR A 377 29.43 -24.95 18.32
CA TYR A 377 30.86 -25.26 18.40
C TYR A 377 31.11 -26.64 19.04
N LEU A 378 30.47 -26.92 20.19
CA LEU A 378 30.59 -28.22 20.85
C LEU A 378 30.02 -29.35 19.99
N VAL A 379 28.91 -29.11 19.28
CA VAL A 379 28.35 -30.06 18.32
C VAL A 379 29.33 -30.38 17.19
N ARG A 380 30.04 -29.38 16.66
CA ARG A 380 31.09 -29.60 15.65
C ARG A 380 32.28 -30.41 16.19
N LYS A 381 32.48 -30.45 17.51
CA LYS A 381 33.43 -31.36 18.18
C LYS A 381 32.81 -32.72 18.57
N ASN A 382 31.73 -33.12 17.91
CA ASN A 382 31.02 -34.40 18.10
C ASN A 382 30.30 -34.57 19.45
N ILE A 383 29.98 -33.48 20.16
CA ILE A 383 29.13 -33.56 21.36
C ILE A 383 27.65 -33.50 20.94
N PRO A 384 26.78 -34.43 21.37
CA PRO A 384 25.35 -34.36 21.06
C PRO A 384 24.73 -33.02 21.46
N PHE A 385 23.85 -32.45 20.62
CA PHE A 385 23.30 -31.10 20.85
C PHE A 385 22.64 -30.91 22.23
N ARG A 386 21.91 -31.90 22.75
CA ARG A 386 21.30 -31.80 24.09
C ARG A 386 22.35 -31.70 25.20
N GLU A 387 23.47 -32.41 25.04
CA GLU A 387 24.58 -32.35 25.97
C GLU A 387 25.30 -31.01 25.85
N ALA A 388 25.62 -30.57 24.63
CA ALA A 388 26.19 -29.26 24.34
C ALA A 388 25.34 -28.12 24.94
N HIS A 389 24.03 -28.15 24.74
CA HIS A 389 23.10 -27.19 25.32
C HIS A 389 23.13 -27.20 26.86
N SER A 390 23.20 -28.38 27.49
CA SER A 390 23.32 -28.48 28.96
C SER A 390 24.65 -27.90 29.47
N ILE A 391 25.75 -28.16 28.77
CA ILE A 391 27.08 -27.62 29.08
C ILE A 391 27.05 -26.09 29.00
N VAL A 392 26.55 -25.54 27.90
CA VAL A 392 26.41 -24.09 27.70
C VAL A 392 25.48 -23.47 28.73
N GLY A 393 24.36 -24.11 29.06
CA GLY A 393 23.47 -23.64 30.13
C GLY A 393 24.18 -23.54 31.48
N GLY A 394 25.08 -24.49 31.77
CA GLY A 394 25.97 -24.45 32.93
C GLY A 394 26.94 -23.27 32.89
N ALA A 395 27.61 -23.06 31.74
CA ALA A 395 28.55 -21.96 31.53
C ALA A 395 27.88 -20.58 31.66
N VAL A 396 26.71 -20.39 31.03
CA VAL A 396 25.92 -19.15 31.13
C VAL A 396 25.49 -18.89 32.58
N ASN A 397 25.03 -19.91 33.31
CA ASN A 397 24.68 -19.76 34.73
C ASN A 397 25.90 -19.38 35.59
N TYR A 398 27.07 -19.95 35.30
CA TYR A 398 28.32 -19.56 35.96
C TYR A 398 28.68 -18.11 35.66
N CYS A 399 28.64 -17.69 34.39
CA CYS A 399 28.88 -16.32 33.97
C CYS A 399 27.97 -15.32 34.69
N ILE A 400 26.65 -15.61 34.76
CA ILE A 400 25.67 -14.78 35.48
C ILE A 400 26.05 -14.63 36.96
N LYS A 401 26.41 -15.73 37.63
CA LYS A 401 26.78 -15.71 39.05
C LYS A 401 28.06 -14.94 39.34
N HIS A 402 28.97 -14.86 38.38
CA HIS A 402 30.27 -14.21 38.52
C HIS A 402 30.37 -12.85 37.81
N GLY A 403 29.28 -12.37 37.21
CA GLY A 403 29.24 -11.10 36.49
C GLY A 403 30.16 -11.06 35.27
N LYS A 404 30.30 -12.19 34.56
CA LYS A 404 31.13 -12.35 33.36
C LYS A 404 30.27 -12.59 32.11
N MET A 405 30.84 -12.36 30.94
CA MET A 405 30.38 -12.83 29.63
C MET A 405 31.10 -14.12 29.23
N LEU A 406 30.64 -14.82 28.18
CA LEU A 406 31.26 -16.07 27.75
C LEU A 406 32.68 -15.83 27.23
N GLU A 407 32.89 -14.75 26.49
CA GLU A 407 34.19 -14.32 25.97
C GLU A 407 35.20 -13.91 27.06
N GLU A 408 34.76 -13.73 28.31
CA GLU A 408 35.61 -13.36 29.45
C GLU A 408 36.05 -14.56 30.31
N LEU A 409 35.58 -15.77 30.00
CA LEU A 409 36.00 -16.99 30.69
C LEU A 409 37.43 -17.35 30.30
N SER A 410 38.26 -17.76 31.27
CA SER A 410 39.58 -18.33 30.98
C SER A 410 39.47 -19.76 30.46
N MET A 411 40.53 -20.30 29.86
CA MET A 411 40.55 -21.70 29.44
C MET A 411 40.36 -22.67 30.61
N GLU A 412 40.91 -22.36 31.78
CA GLU A 412 40.68 -23.15 32.99
C GLU A 412 39.21 -23.13 33.42
N GLU A 413 38.52 -22.00 33.24
CA GLU A 413 37.08 -21.90 33.51
C GLU A 413 36.27 -22.69 32.48
N PHE A 414 36.62 -22.63 31.20
CA PHE A 414 35.96 -23.41 30.16
C PHE A 414 36.12 -24.93 30.38
N HIS A 415 37.31 -25.38 30.78
CA HIS A 415 37.58 -26.80 31.05
C HIS A 415 36.81 -27.37 32.24
N GLN A 416 36.26 -26.53 33.13
CA GLN A 416 35.32 -27.00 34.16
C GLN A 416 34.00 -27.52 33.56
N PHE A 417 33.63 -27.07 32.37
CA PHE A 417 32.40 -27.48 31.68
C PHE A 417 32.64 -28.59 30.66
N ASN A 418 33.72 -28.51 29.88
CA ASN A 418 34.11 -29.57 28.94
C ASN A 418 35.59 -29.45 28.52
N GLU A 419 36.35 -30.54 28.64
CA GLU A 419 37.78 -30.59 28.28
C GLU A 419 38.04 -30.44 26.77
N ASN A 420 37.04 -30.66 25.91
CA ASN A 420 37.19 -30.52 24.46
C ASN A 420 37.17 -29.05 23.99
N ILE A 421 36.89 -28.09 24.88
CA ILE A 421 36.95 -26.66 24.55
C ILE A 421 38.42 -26.26 24.42
N GLN A 422 38.75 -25.58 23.32
CA GLN A 422 40.11 -25.15 22.99
C GLN A 422 40.12 -23.63 22.73
N GLU A 423 41.30 -23.05 22.56
CA GLU A 423 41.50 -21.60 22.31
C GLU A 423 40.70 -21.06 21.10
N ASP A 424 40.33 -21.92 20.15
CA ASP A 424 39.47 -21.58 19.02
C ASP A 424 38.04 -21.17 19.44
N ILE A 425 37.64 -21.39 20.70
CA ILE A 425 36.34 -20.97 21.23
C ILE A 425 36.14 -19.46 21.17
N TYR A 426 37.17 -18.68 21.49
CA TYR A 426 37.07 -17.22 21.53
C TYR A 426 36.74 -16.63 20.15
N GLU A 427 37.31 -17.22 19.10
CA GLU A 427 36.97 -16.88 17.72
C GLU A 427 35.58 -17.40 17.35
N ALA A 428 35.24 -18.64 17.75
CA ALA A 428 33.97 -19.27 17.41
C ALA A 428 32.74 -18.54 17.97
N ILE A 429 32.86 -17.89 19.13
CA ILE A 429 31.76 -17.15 19.79
C ILE A 429 31.83 -15.63 19.58
N ALA A 430 32.84 -15.14 18.83
CA ALA A 430 32.93 -13.74 18.45
C ALA A 430 31.75 -13.37 17.54
N LEU A 431 31.15 -12.20 17.77
CA LEU A 431 29.91 -11.78 17.09
C LEU A 431 30.01 -11.86 15.57
N GLU A 432 31.11 -11.39 14.99
CA GLU A 432 31.37 -11.44 13.54
C GLU A 432 31.38 -12.89 13.02
N THR A 433 32.05 -13.79 13.73
CA THR A 433 32.10 -15.22 13.40
C THR A 433 30.72 -15.85 13.49
N CYS A 434 29.97 -15.56 14.55
CA CYS A 434 28.60 -16.00 14.72
C CYS A 434 27.75 -15.59 13.50
N ILE A 435 27.78 -14.32 13.12
CA ILE A 435 27.04 -13.81 11.94
C ILE A 435 27.40 -14.59 10.69
N ASP A 436 28.69 -14.69 10.35
CA ASP A 436 29.13 -15.28 9.09
C ASP A 436 29.01 -16.82 9.08
N ALA A 437 28.89 -17.47 10.24
CA ALA A 437 28.57 -18.89 10.34
C ALA A 437 27.13 -19.21 9.88
N ARG A 438 26.23 -18.23 9.84
CA ARG A 438 24.82 -18.38 9.40
C ARG A 438 24.70 -18.33 7.87
N VAL A 439 25.15 -19.41 7.23
CA VAL A 439 25.27 -19.55 5.76
C VAL A 439 24.04 -20.15 5.06
N SER A 440 22.98 -20.51 5.80
CA SER A 440 21.75 -21.03 5.19
C SER A 440 21.10 -19.98 4.29
N TYR A 441 20.44 -20.39 3.20
CA TYR A 441 19.69 -19.48 2.34
C TYR A 441 18.69 -18.64 3.14
N GLY A 442 18.73 -17.31 2.95
CA GLY A 442 17.92 -16.37 3.72
C GLY A 442 18.41 -16.13 5.15
N GLY A 443 19.59 -16.61 5.53
CA GLY A 443 20.25 -16.31 6.80
C GLY A 443 20.92 -14.93 6.82
N THR A 444 21.47 -14.58 7.99
CA THR A 444 22.05 -13.26 8.25
C THR A 444 23.54 -13.13 7.89
N GLY A 445 24.22 -14.20 7.48
CA GLY A 445 25.65 -14.13 7.13
C GLY A 445 25.89 -13.12 5.99
N THR A 446 27.02 -12.41 6.02
CA THR A 446 27.26 -11.28 5.11
C THR A 446 27.10 -11.66 3.64
N LYS A 447 27.64 -12.83 3.24
CA LYS A 447 27.52 -13.34 1.87
C LYS A 447 26.04 -13.59 1.47
N VAL A 448 25.26 -14.17 2.38
CA VAL A 448 23.85 -14.50 2.15
C VAL A 448 23.00 -13.24 2.04
N VAL A 449 23.25 -12.22 2.86
CA VAL A 449 22.55 -10.93 2.77
C VAL A 449 22.90 -10.19 1.48
N LEU A 450 24.15 -10.24 1.02
CA LEU A 450 24.54 -9.68 -0.28
C LEU A 450 23.84 -10.40 -1.45
N GLU A 451 23.70 -11.72 -1.39
CA GLU A 451 22.90 -12.49 -2.35
C GLU A 451 21.42 -12.09 -2.31
N GLN A 452 20.86 -11.93 -1.12
CA GLN A 452 19.48 -11.45 -0.93
C GLN A 452 19.27 -10.06 -1.54
N ILE A 453 20.21 -9.12 -1.33
CA ILE A 453 20.17 -7.78 -1.92
C ILE A 453 20.27 -7.86 -3.45
N LYS A 454 21.09 -8.76 -3.99
CA LYS A 454 21.18 -8.97 -5.43
C LYS A 454 19.84 -9.41 -6.01
N HIS A 455 19.21 -10.43 -5.44
CA HIS A 455 17.88 -10.89 -5.88
C HIS A 455 16.82 -9.79 -5.75
N ALA A 456 16.89 -8.99 -4.68
CA ALA A 456 15.99 -7.87 -4.48
C ALA A 456 16.11 -6.82 -5.60
N LYS A 457 17.33 -6.50 -6.05
CA LYS A 457 17.56 -5.60 -7.19
C LYS A 457 17.02 -6.17 -8.49
N GLU A 458 17.30 -7.44 -8.77
CA GLU A 458 16.79 -8.13 -9.96
C GLU A 458 15.25 -8.12 -10.00
N LEU A 459 14.60 -8.26 -8.84
CA LEU A 459 13.14 -8.16 -8.71
C LEU A 459 12.62 -6.75 -9.01
N LEU A 460 13.29 -5.70 -8.51
CA LEU A 460 12.91 -4.32 -8.82
C LEU A 460 13.10 -3.98 -10.31
N ASP A 461 14.15 -4.51 -10.93
CA ASP A 461 14.35 -4.36 -12.38
C ASP A 461 13.21 -5.03 -13.16
N GLN A 462 12.70 -6.18 -12.70
CA GLN A 462 11.51 -6.81 -13.28
C GLN A 462 10.25 -5.96 -13.10
N TYR A 463 10.03 -5.38 -11.93
CA TYR A 463 8.89 -4.50 -11.66
C TYR A 463 8.88 -3.29 -12.60
N LYS A 464 10.04 -2.63 -12.75
CA LYS A 464 10.18 -1.45 -13.62
C LYS A 464 10.09 -1.77 -15.12
N ALA A 465 10.36 -3.01 -15.52
CA ALA A 465 10.21 -3.45 -16.89
C ALA A 465 8.76 -3.76 -17.28
N GLN A 466 7.84 -3.82 -16.31
CA GLN A 466 6.41 -4.07 -16.52
C GLN A 466 5.58 -2.79 -16.61
N ASP A 467 6.10 -1.65 -16.14
CA ASP A 467 5.52 -0.31 -16.33
C ASP A 467 5.78 0.23 -17.75
#